data_AF-A0A9W5B0B8-F1
#
_entry.id   AF-A0A9W5B0B8-F1
#
_cell.length_a   1.000
_cell.length_b   1.000
_cell.length_c   1.000
_cell.angle_alpha   90.00
_cell.angle_beta   90.00
_cell.angle_gamma   90.00
#
_symmetry.space_group_name_H-M   'P 1'
#
loop_
_entity.id
_entity.type
_entity.pdbx_description
1 polymer ?
#
loop_
_entity_poly.entity_id
_entity_poly.type
_entity_poly.pdbx_seq_one_letter_code
_entity_poly.pdbx_strand_id
1 'polypeptide(L)'
;MLFSPQQDEALKAVSRWLKEGRSPVFRLFGYAGTGKTTLAKHFAENVDGEVLFAAFTGKAAQVLRSRGATNARTIHSLIYRPRGEETVEDEETGKTSIAPMFSINRQSPLAKAALIIIDECSMVDEQLGKDLMSFGTPILVLGDPGQLPPVSGGGFFTEQEPDYLLSEIHRQAKDNPIIHLAMDVREGREIMRGDYGSAQVISKSEVTQSLVLDADQVLVGTNRTRRRYNQRLRELKGFTADYPQSGDKLVCLRNDPAKGLLNGSLWQVMSSSRETVKPGINLMIRPEDDDMDRGAAKIKLLKAAFEDVEAEIPWSTRKRYDEFDFGYALTVHKAQGSQWNNVVLFDESYAFRDSRERWLYTAITRAAETLTIVR
;
A
#
# COMPACT_ATOMS: atom_id res chain seq x y z
N MET A 1 8.57 27.07 -6.93
CA MET A 1 9.14 25.77 -7.34
C MET A 1 9.48 25.86 -8.82
N LEU A 2 10.59 25.28 -9.27
CA LEU A 2 10.92 25.20 -10.70
C LEU A 2 10.51 23.80 -11.21
N PHE A 3 9.50 23.74 -12.07
CA PHE A 3 9.07 22.50 -12.72
C PHE A 3 9.93 22.20 -13.95
N SER A 4 10.08 20.92 -14.30
CA SER A 4 10.70 20.55 -15.58
C SER A 4 9.78 20.93 -16.75
N PRO A 5 10.29 21.06 -17.99
CA PRO A 5 9.44 21.32 -19.15
C PRO A 5 8.31 20.29 -19.32
N GLN A 6 8.58 19.01 -19.06
CA GLN A 6 7.56 17.95 -19.14
C GLN A 6 6.48 18.11 -18.05
N GLN A 7 6.87 18.55 -16.86
CA GLN A 7 5.92 18.82 -15.78
C GLN A 7 5.05 20.03 -16.10
N ASP A 8 5.61 21.10 -16.65
CA ASP A 8 4.86 22.28 -17.08
C ASP A 8 3.84 21.94 -18.18
N GLU A 9 4.22 21.09 -19.14
CA GLU A 9 3.31 20.56 -20.15
C GLU A 9 2.18 19.72 -19.54
N ALA A 10 2.50 18.84 -18.57
CA ALA A 10 1.49 18.09 -17.83
C ALA A 10 0.51 19.01 -17.08
N LEU A 11 1.02 20.09 -16.47
CA LEU A 11 0.20 21.08 -15.78
C LEU A 11 -0.80 21.75 -16.74
N LYS A 12 -0.31 22.20 -17.90
CA LYS A 12 -1.15 22.80 -18.96
C LYS A 12 -2.18 21.81 -19.50
N ALA A 13 -1.81 20.55 -19.68
CA ALA A 13 -2.72 19.51 -20.18
C ALA A 13 -3.89 19.26 -19.22
N VAL A 14 -3.60 19.10 -17.92
CA VAL A 14 -4.64 18.91 -16.90
C VAL A 14 -5.52 20.16 -16.75
N SER A 15 -4.93 21.36 -16.75
CA SER A 15 -5.69 22.61 -16.67
C SER A 15 -6.64 22.77 -17.87
N ARG A 16 -6.18 22.44 -19.08
CA ARG A 16 -7.00 22.43 -20.29
C ARG A 16 -8.14 21.42 -20.19
N TRP A 17 -7.85 20.19 -19.78
CA TRP A 17 -8.85 19.14 -19.60
C TRP A 17 -9.97 19.56 -18.64
N LEU A 18 -9.60 20.08 -17.47
CA LEU A 18 -10.55 20.48 -16.45
C LEU A 18 -11.45 21.65 -16.94
N LYS A 19 -10.87 22.59 -17.69
CA LYS A 19 -11.61 23.72 -18.27
C LYS A 19 -12.54 23.30 -19.41
N GLU A 20 -12.14 22.35 -20.24
CA GLU A 20 -12.93 21.87 -21.37
C GLU A 20 -14.10 20.97 -20.93
N GLY A 21 -13.93 20.19 -19.85
CA GLY A 21 -14.98 19.35 -19.28
C GLY A 21 -15.47 18.23 -20.22
N ARG A 22 -14.69 17.87 -21.25
CA ARG A 22 -15.09 16.91 -22.30
C ARG A 22 -15.00 15.45 -21.86
N SER A 23 -14.10 15.14 -20.92
CA SER A 23 -13.89 13.79 -20.39
C SER A 23 -14.03 13.81 -18.87
N PRO A 24 -14.69 12.82 -18.25
CA PRO A 24 -14.79 12.74 -16.79
C PRO A 24 -13.46 12.34 -16.13
N VAL A 25 -12.52 11.76 -16.87
CA VAL A 25 -11.27 11.21 -16.33
C VAL A 25 -10.07 11.75 -17.10
N PHE A 26 -9.00 12.10 -16.38
CA PHE A 26 -7.68 12.36 -16.93
C PHE A 26 -6.63 11.48 -16.25
N ARG A 27 -5.81 10.81 -17.04
CA ARG A 27 -4.77 9.87 -16.59
C ARG A 27 -3.40 10.51 -16.74
N LEU A 28 -2.87 10.98 -15.62
CA LEU A 28 -1.50 11.45 -15.53
C LEU A 28 -0.63 10.34 -14.93
N PHE A 29 0.04 9.60 -15.79
CA PHE A 29 0.93 8.53 -15.37
C PHE A 29 2.37 8.99 -15.30
N GLY A 30 3.16 8.30 -14.50
CA GLY A 30 4.58 8.56 -14.39
C GLY A 30 5.28 7.51 -13.57
N TYR A 31 6.55 7.29 -13.86
CA TYR A 31 7.36 6.33 -13.12
C TYR A 31 7.76 6.84 -11.72
N ALA A 32 8.39 6.01 -10.91
CA ALA A 32 8.98 6.42 -9.64
C ALA A 32 9.98 7.57 -9.86
N GLY A 33 9.96 8.59 -9.00
CA GLY A 33 10.87 9.73 -9.10
C GLY A 33 10.51 10.80 -10.15
N THR A 34 9.34 10.72 -10.80
CA THR A 34 8.87 11.72 -11.79
C THR A 34 8.08 12.90 -11.21
N GLY A 35 7.81 12.88 -9.90
CA GLY A 35 7.19 14.02 -9.19
C GLY A 35 5.67 14.09 -9.18
N LYS A 36 4.96 12.98 -9.48
CA LYS A 36 3.48 12.89 -9.50
C LYS A 36 2.82 13.56 -8.29
N THR A 37 3.23 13.19 -7.07
CA THR A 37 2.62 13.75 -5.84
C THR A 37 2.87 15.26 -5.70
N THR A 38 3.99 15.78 -6.20
CA THR A 38 4.26 17.23 -6.21
C THR A 38 3.31 17.95 -7.16
N LEU A 39 3.07 17.38 -8.34
CA LEU A 39 2.08 17.92 -9.29
C LEU A 39 0.67 17.86 -8.73
N ALA A 40 0.30 16.77 -8.06
CA ALA A 40 -1.00 16.59 -7.41
C ALA A 40 -1.37 17.76 -6.49
N LYS A 41 -0.43 18.20 -5.66
CA LYS A 41 -0.61 19.37 -4.79
C LYS A 41 -0.79 20.65 -5.57
N HIS A 42 0.09 20.85 -6.56
CA HIS A 42 0.05 22.06 -7.36
C HIS A 42 -1.27 22.17 -8.11
N PHE A 43 -1.82 21.06 -8.61
CA PHE A 43 -3.18 21.03 -9.16
C PHE A 43 -4.21 21.46 -8.14
N ALA A 44 -4.20 20.85 -6.95
CA ALA A 44 -5.19 21.16 -5.92
C ALA A 44 -5.17 22.63 -5.48
N GLU A 45 -4.00 23.27 -5.44
CA GLU A 45 -3.84 24.69 -5.09
C GLU A 45 -4.37 25.66 -6.16
N ASN A 46 -4.48 25.21 -7.42
CA ASN A 46 -4.83 26.07 -8.57
C ASN A 46 -6.22 25.77 -9.16
N VAL A 47 -7.01 24.92 -8.52
CA VAL A 47 -8.39 24.62 -8.93
C VAL A 47 -9.36 25.44 -8.09
N ASP A 48 -10.27 26.16 -8.76
CA ASP A 48 -11.36 26.87 -8.10
C ASP A 48 -12.39 25.87 -7.56
N GLY A 49 -12.37 25.63 -6.24
CA GLY A 49 -13.33 24.78 -5.54
C GLY A 49 -12.68 23.73 -4.64
N GLU A 50 -13.49 22.84 -4.07
CA GLU A 50 -12.98 21.78 -3.21
C GLU A 50 -12.33 20.67 -4.03
N VAL A 51 -11.05 20.40 -3.76
CA VAL A 51 -10.31 19.27 -4.32
C VAL A 51 -10.16 18.18 -3.27
N LEU A 52 -10.66 16.98 -3.57
CA LEU A 52 -10.53 15.82 -2.70
C LEU A 52 -9.37 14.94 -3.15
N PHE A 53 -8.65 14.37 -2.19
CA PHE A 53 -7.63 13.36 -2.45
C PHE A 53 -8.15 11.99 -2.01
N ALA A 54 -7.89 10.97 -2.80
CA ALA A 54 -8.12 9.59 -2.38
C ALA A 54 -7.06 8.62 -2.90
N ALA A 55 -6.98 7.47 -2.24
CA ALA A 55 -6.15 6.35 -2.67
C ALA A 55 -6.88 5.02 -2.44
N PHE A 56 -6.37 3.95 -3.04
CA PHE A 56 -6.95 2.63 -2.85
C PHE A 56 -6.80 2.13 -1.40
N THR A 57 -5.60 2.25 -0.82
CA THR A 57 -5.33 1.78 0.55
C THR A 57 -5.30 2.91 1.57
N GLY A 58 -5.57 2.56 2.83
CA GLY A 58 -5.46 3.50 3.95
C GLY A 58 -4.03 4.04 4.13
N LYS A 59 -3.02 3.21 3.92
CA LYS A 59 -1.60 3.59 4.01
C LYS A 59 -1.22 4.56 2.88
N ALA A 60 -1.64 4.33 1.64
CA ALA A 60 -1.42 5.29 0.56
C ALA A 60 -2.10 6.65 0.84
N ALA A 61 -3.35 6.63 1.34
CA ALA A 61 -4.04 7.84 1.76
C ALA A 61 -3.30 8.57 2.91
N GLN A 62 -2.66 7.83 3.82
CA GLN A 62 -1.82 8.39 4.88
C GLN A 62 -0.51 8.99 4.35
N VAL A 63 0.11 8.39 3.33
CA VAL A 63 1.29 8.98 2.67
C VAL A 63 0.94 10.29 1.97
N LEU A 64 -0.24 10.37 1.35
CA LEU A 64 -0.78 11.64 0.85
C LEU A 64 -0.99 12.67 1.98
N ARG A 65 -1.58 12.19 3.10
CA ARG A 65 -1.55 12.73 4.49
C ARG A 65 -0.29 13.54 4.81
N SER A 66 0.80 12.79 5.03
CA SER A 66 2.09 13.33 5.48
C SER A 66 2.73 14.23 4.44
N ARG A 67 2.40 14.03 3.17
CA ARG A 67 2.74 14.93 2.09
C ARG A 67 1.72 16.08 1.99
N GLY A 68 0.96 16.49 3.00
CA GLY A 68 0.19 17.74 2.97
C GLY A 68 -1.16 17.71 2.23
N ALA A 69 -1.58 16.58 1.65
CA ALA A 69 -2.95 16.41 1.17
C ALA A 69 -3.88 16.01 2.34
N THR A 70 -4.09 16.93 3.29
CA THR A 70 -4.66 16.67 4.62
C THR A 70 -6.04 16.01 4.62
N ASN A 71 -6.83 16.21 3.57
CA ASN A 71 -8.16 15.62 3.40
C ASN A 71 -8.15 14.25 2.70
N ALA A 72 -6.99 13.64 2.45
CA ALA A 72 -6.91 12.38 1.72
C ALA A 72 -7.57 11.20 2.47
N ARG A 73 -8.39 10.43 1.76
CA ARG A 73 -9.14 9.27 2.29
C ARG A 73 -8.99 8.03 1.40
N THR A 74 -9.49 6.87 1.84
CA THR A 74 -9.62 5.74 0.90
C THR A 74 -10.81 5.98 -0.03
N ILE A 75 -10.71 5.55 -1.29
CA ILE A 75 -11.83 5.63 -2.26
C ILE A 75 -13.08 5.00 -1.64
N HIS A 76 -12.93 3.80 -1.06
CA HIS A 76 -14.01 3.08 -0.41
C HIS A 76 -14.70 3.91 0.70
N SER A 77 -13.93 4.49 1.62
CA SER A 77 -14.49 5.34 2.69
C SER A 77 -15.14 6.63 2.19
N LEU A 78 -14.76 7.08 0.98
CA LEU A 78 -15.30 8.29 0.39
C LEU A 78 -16.63 8.03 -0.31
N ILE A 79 -16.77 6.90 -1.01
CA ILE A 79 -17.93 6.62 -1.86
C ILE A 79 -18.95 5.66 -1.26
N TYR A 80 -18.61 4.89 -0.23
CA TYR A 80 -19.53 3.94 0.40
C TYR A 80 -19.88 4.29 1.84
N ARG A 81 -21.04 3.77 2.28
CA ARG A 81 -21.46 3.69 3.68
C ARG A 81 -21.92 2.27 4.01
N PRO A 82 -21.69 1.78 5.24
CA PRO A 82 -22.16 0.47 5.66
C PRO A 82 -23.69 0.41 5.65
N ARG A 83 -24.25 -0.74 5.20
CA ARG A 83 -25.70 -0.97 5.09
C ARG A 83 -26.19 -2.20 5.85
N GLY A 84 -25.32 -3.17 6.15
CA GLY A 84 -25.70 -4.39 6.85
C GLY A 84 -24.65 -5.49 6.75
N GLU A 85 -25.09 -6.74 6.88
CA GLU A 85 -24.28 -7.95 6.74
C GLU A 85 -25.01 -8.90 5.76
N GLU A 86 -24.28 -9.62 4.90
CA GLU A 86 -24.83 -10.64 3.99
C GLU A 86 -24.05 -11.95 4.09
N THR A 87 -24.71 -13.06 3.77
CA THR A 87 -24.04 -14.36 3.66
C THR A 87 -23.45 -14.49 2.26
N VAL A 88 -22.13 -14.60 2.17
CA VAL A 88 -21.37 -14.84 0.95
C VAL A 88 -20.96 -16.29 0.90
N GLU A 89 -21.32 -16.98 -0.17
CA GLU A 89 -20.85 -18.33 -0.46
C GLU A 89 -19.63 -18.25 -1.37
N ASP A 90 -18.54 -18.87 -0.95
CA ASP A 90 -17.34 -19.01 -1.75
C ASP A 90 -17.56 -20.12 -2.79
N GLU A 91 -17.55 -19.76 -4.08
CA GLU A 91 -17.89 -20.67 -5.18
C GLU A 91 -16.89 -21.83 -5.35
N GLU A 92 -15.64 -21.67 -4.92
CA GLU A 92 -14.61 -22.71 -5.02
C GLU A 92 -14.70 -23.71 -3.87
N THR A 93 -15.05 -23.25 -2.67
CA THR A 93 -15.04 -24.06 -1.45
C THR A 93 -16.43 -24.46 -0.97
N GLY A 94 -17.50 -23.89 -1.54
CA GLY A 94 -18.89 -24.07 -1.12
C GLY A 94 -19.18 -23.54 0.29
N LYS A 95 -18.30 -22.67 0.82
CA LYS A 95 -18.36 -22.23 2.22
C LYS A 95 -19.12 -20.93 2.34
N THR A 96 -20.06 -20.90 3.27
CA THR A 96 -20.79 -19.68 3.62
C THR A 96 -20.07 -18.91 4.72
N SER A 97 -19.75 -17.66 4.43
CA SER A 97 -19.22 -16.68 5.37
C SER A 97 -20.19 -15.50 5.44
N ILE A 98 -20.14 -14.69 6.50
CA ILE A 98 -20.94 -13.47 6.55
C ILE A 98 -19.97 -12.30 6.31
N ALA A 99 -20.33 -11.37 5.43
CA ALA A 99 -19.53 -10.21 5.06
C ALA A 99 -20.34 -8.91 5.24
N PRO A 100 -19.68 -7.78 5.54
CA PRO A 100 -20.37 -6.49 5.61
C PRO A 100 -20.84 -6.04 4.22
N MET A 101 -22.09 -5.57 4.14
CA MET A 101 -22.65 -4.95 2.95
C MET A 101 -22.40 -3.44 2.95
N PHE A 102 -22.05 -2.91 1.78
CA PHE A 102 -21.87 -1.49 1.55
C PHE A 102 -22.85 -0.97 0.50
N SER A 103 -23.17 0.32 0.60
CA SER A 103 -23.99 1.01 -0.41
C SER A 103 -23.39 2.36 -0.74
N ILE A 104 -23.58 2.81 -1.97
CA ILE A 104 -23.05 4.11 -2.44
C ILE A 104 -23.60 5.24 -1.57
N ASN A 105 -22.70 6.05 -1.03
CA ASN A 105 -23.00 7.24 -0.26
C ASN A 105 -23.21 8.44 -1.19
N ARG A 106 -24.43 8.59 -1.72
CA ARG A 106 -24.80 9.73 -2.59
C ARG A 106 -24.66 11.10 -1.90
N GLN A 107 -24.55 11.15 -0.58
CA GLN A 107 -24.32 12.39 0.20
C GLN A 107 -22.83 12.67 0.44
N SER A 108 -21.93 11.89 -0.16
CA SER A 108 -20.49 12.11 -0.07
C SER A 108 -20.11 13.55 -0.47
N PRO A 109 -19.12 14.18 0.19
CA PRO A 109 -18.58 15.46 -0.27
C PRO A 109 -18.09 15.41 -1.72
N LEU A 110 -17.74 14.21 -2.22
CA LEU A 110 -17.36 14.00 -3.60
C LEU A 110 -18.36 14.57 -4.60
N ALA A 111 -19.67 14.44 -4.36
CA ALA A 111 -20.71 14.91 -5.27
C ALA A 111 -20.72 16.43 -5.50
N LYS A 112 -20.01 17.19 -4.66
CA LYS A 112 -19.92 18.66 -4.74
C LYS A 112 -18.50 19.16 -5.00
N ALA A 113 -17.51 18.26 -5.00
CA ALA A 113 -16.12 18.61 -5.23
C ALA A 113 -15.92 19.09 -6.67
N ALA A 114 -14.96 20.00 -6.87
CA ALA A 114 -14.56 20.45 -8.20
C ALA A 114 -13.67 19.42 -8.91
N LEU A 115 -12.90 18.66 -8.13
CA LEU A 115 -11.97 17.64 -8.61
C LEU A 115 -11.76 16.59 -7.53
N ILE A 116 -11.59 15.33 -7.94
CA ILE A 116 -10.96 14.31 -7.11
C ILE A 116 -9.64 13.86 -7.74
N ILE A 117 -8.59 13.80 -6.93
CA ILE A 117 -7.28 13.28 -7.30
C ILE A 117 -7.11 11.90 -6.67
N ILE A 118 -6.89 10.88 -7.50
CA ILE A 118 -6.66 9.50 -7.08
C ILE A 118 -5.19 9.16 -7.23
N ASP A 119 -4.51 8.78 -6.14
CA ASP A 119 -3.16 8.21 -6.18
C ASP A 119 -3.21 6.68 -6.00
N GLU A 120 -2.15 5.99 -6.45
CA GLU A 120 -2.03 4.53 -6.44
C GLU A 120 -3.27 3.84 -7.06
N CYS A 121 -3.67 4.32 -8.24
CA CYS A 121 -4.87 3.87 -8.95
C CYS A 121 -4.76 2.47 -9.57
N SER A 122 -3.56 1.88 -9.57
CA SER A 122 -3.30 0.57 -10.16
C SER A 122 -4.13 -0.53 -9.52
N MET A 123 -4.58 -0.33 -8.28
CA MET A 123 -5.36 -1.31 -7.52
C MET A 123 -6.88 -1.12 -7.63
N VAL A 124 -7.36 -0.14 -8.40
CA VAL A 124 -8.80 0.12 -8.56
C VAL A 124 -9.40 -0.82 -9.59
N ASP A 125 -10.33 -1.68 -9.14
CA ASP A 125 -11.09 -2.58 -10.01
C ASP A 125 -12.24 -1.89 -10.76
N GLU A 126 -12.88 -2.63 -11.67
CA GLU A 126 -13.95 -2.13 -12.54
C GLU A 126 -15.17 -1.60 -11.78
N GLN A 127 -15.61 -2.31 -10.73
CA GLN A 127 -16.79 -1.94 -9.96
C GLN A 127 -16.55 -0.64 -9.19
N LEU A 128 -15.41 -0.56 -8.48
CA LEU A 128 -15.02 0.62 -7.71
C LEU A 128 -14.83 1.83 -8.63
N GLY A 129 -14.25 1.63 -9.81
CA GLY A 129 -14.08 2.65 -10.83
C GLY A 129 -15.41 3.20 -11.35
N LYS A 130 -16.36 2.32 -11.72
CA LYS A 130 -17.71 2.71 -12.17
C LYS A 130 -18.48 3.45 -11.08
N ASP A 131 -18.42 2.97 -9.84
CA ASP A 131 -19.11 3.61 -8.72
C ASP A 131 -18.53 5.00 -8.43
N LEU A 132 -17.21 5.17 -8.56
CA LEU A 132 -16.55 6.46 -8.43
C LEU A 132 -16.98 7.44 -9.53
N MET A 133 -17.02 7.00 -10.80
CA MET A 133 -17.49 7.85 -11.91
C MET A 133 -18.96 8.25 -11.78
N SER A 134 -19.78 7.44 -11.09
CA SER A 134 -21.21 7.69 -10.91
C SER A 134 -21.55 8.97 -10.13
N PHE A 135 -20.55 9.62 -9.51
CA PHE A 135 -20.69 10.90 -8.82
C PHE A 135 -20.64 12.11 -9.76
N GLY A 136 -20.16 11.94 -11.01
CA GLY A 136 -20.08 13.02 -12.00
C GLY A 136 -18.96 14.05 -11.74
N THR A 137 -18.15 13.86 -10.71
CA THR A 137 -16.99 14.70 -10.40
C THR A 137 -15.83 14.39 -11.34
N PRO A 138 -15.14 15.40 -11.90
CA PRO A 138 -13.90 15.18 -12.65
C PRO A 138 -12.87 14.40 -11.82
N ILE A 139 -12.22 13.42 -12.44
CA ILE A 139 -11.26 12.51 -11.80
C ILE A 139 -9.89 12.67 -12.45
N LEU A 140 -8.93 13.21 -11.70
CA LEU A 140 -7.51 13.15 -12.05
C LEU A 140 -6.91 11.90 -11.42
N VAL A 141 -6.39 11.01 -12.25
CA VAL A 141 -5.81 9.75 -11.83
C VAL A 141 -4.29 9.80 -11.97
N LEU A 142 -3.60 9.50 -10.88
CA LEU A 142 -2.16 9.37 -10.79
C LEU A 142 -1.80 7.89 -10.70
N GLY A 143 -1.01 7.44 -11.66
CA GLY A 143 -0.61 6.03 -11.78
C GLY A 143 0.86 5.87 -12.08
N ASP A 144 1.37 4.68 -11.78
CA ASP A 144 2.67 4.23 -12.24
C ASP A 144 2.49 2.96 -13.08
N PRO A 145 2.70 3.03 -14.42
CA PRO A 145 2.44 1.90 -15.30
C PRO A 145 3.45 0.76 -15.12
N GLY A 146 4.57 1.00 -14.41
CA GLY A 146 5.53 -0.05 -14.06
C GLY A 146 5.13 -0.86 -12.83
N GLN A 147 4.18 -0.40 -12.02
CA GLN A 147 3.77 -1.11 -10.81
C GLN A 147 2.88 -2.33 -11.11
N LEU A 148 2.74 -3.20 -10.10
CA LEU A 148 1.84 -4.36 -10.14
C LEU A 148 0.37 -3.94 -10.36
N PRO A 149 -0.37 -4.67 -11.22
CA PRO A 149 -1.82 -4.52 -11.36
C PRO A 149 -2.57 -5.07 -10.12
N PRO A 150 -3.91 -4.97 -10.06
CA PRO A 150 -4.68 -5.61 -9.00
C PRO A 150 -4.47 -7.13 -9.00
N VAL A 151 -4.65 -7.75 -7.83
CA VAL A 151 -4.50 -9.21 -7.65
C VAL A 151 -5.59 -10.00 -8.41
N SER A 152 -6.75 -9.38 -8.63
CA SER A 152 -7.88 -9.96 -9.37
C SER A 152 -8.51 -8.90 -10.26
N GLY A 153 -8.76 -9.25 -11.52
CA GLY A 153 -9.34 -8.36 -12.52
C GLY A 153 -8.37 -7.34 -13.10
N GLY A 154 -8.88 -6.56 -14.04
CA GLY A 154 -8.19 -5.44 -14.68
C GLY A 154 -8.17 -4.18 -13.82
N GLY A 155 -7.11 -3.37 -13.94
CA GLY A 155 -7.07 -2.06 -13.30
C GLY A 155 -7.89 -1.06 -14.11
N PHE A 156 -9.05 -0.64 -13.60
CA PHE A 156 -10.04 0.18 -14.32
C PHE A 156 -9.45 1.43 -14.98
N PHE A 157 -8.54 2.11 -14.27
CA PHE A 157 -7.88 3.29 -14.81
C PHE A 157 -6.59 3.00 -15.58
N THR A 158 -5.93 1.87 -15.31
CA THR A 158 -4.57 1.58 -15.80
C THR A 158 -4.51 0.70 -17.05
N GLU A 159 -5.64 0.12 -17.47
CA GLU A 159 -5.75 -0.60 -18.74
C GLU A 159 -5.83 0.31 -19.97
N GLN A 160 -6.15 1.60 -19.77
CA GLN A 160 -6.17 2.58 -20.85
C GLN A 160 -4.86 3.35 -20.90
N GLU A 161 -4.48 3.80 -22.09
CA GLU A 161 -3.31 4.66 -22.26
C GLU A 161 -3.44 5.95 -21.44
N PRO A 162 -2.34 6.46 -20.87
CA PRO A 162 -2.37 7.73 -20.18
C PRO A 162 -2.61 8.89 -21.14
N ASP A 163 -3.40 9.87 -20.68
CA ASP A 163 -3.55 11.16 -21.37
C ASP A 163 -2.23 11.95 -21.35
N TYR A 164 -1.39 11.71 -20.33
CA TYR A 164 -0.04 12.24 -20.25
C TYR A 164 0.89 11.31 -19.47
N LEU A 165 2.08 11.03 -20.01
CA LEU A 165 3.11 10.21 -19.35
C LEU A 165 4.33 11.06 -18.96
N LEU A 166 4.60 11.13 -17.67
CA LEU A 166 5.85 11.66 -17.13
C LEU A 166 6.94 10.59 -17.21
N SER A 167 7.87 10.78 -18.14
CA SER A 167 8.99 9.87 -18.38
C SER A 167 10.32 10.39 -17.84
N GLU A 168 10.44 11.71 -17.62
CA GLU A 168 11.67 12.32 -17.13
C GLU A 168 11.75 12.25 -15.60
N ILE A 169 12.80 11.59 -15.10
CA ILE A 169 13.13 11.54 -13.67
C ILE A 169 13.71 12.89 -13.24
N HIS A 170 13.31 13.38 -12.07
CA HIS A 170 13.86 14.61 -11.50
C HIS A 170 15.37 14.55 -11.33
N ARG A 171 16.06 15.69 -11.49
CA ARG A 171 17.52 15.77 -11.32
C ARG A 171 18.00 15.21 -9.97
N GLN A 172 17.28 15.40 -8.87
CA GLN A 172 17.64 14.82 -7.56
C GLN A 172 17.51 13.28 -7.51
N ALA A 173 16.68 12.68 -8.36
CA ALA A 173 16.47 11.24 -8.45
C ALA A 173 17.31 10.58 -9.57
N LYS A 174 17.93 11.37 -10.46
CA LYS A 174 18.81 10.87 -11.54
C LYS A 174 20.10 10.24 -11.02
N ASP A 175 20.53 10.56 -9.81
CA ASP A 175 21.73 9.96 -9.22
C ASP A 175 21.40 8.87 -8.19
N ASN A 176 20.12 8.49 -8.04
CA ASN A 176 19.70 7.49 -7.07
C ASN A 176 19.80 6.07 -7.66
N PRO A 177 20.71 5.20 -7.15
CA PRO A 177 20.89 3.83 -7.64
C PRO A 177 19.62 2.97 -7.60
N ILE A 178 18.76 3.17 -6.60
CA ILE A 178 17.49 2.43 -6.46
C ILE A 178 16.57 2.74 -7.64
N ILE A 179 16.51 4.00 -8.06
CA ILE A 179 15.67 4.41 -9.21
C ILE A 179 16.24 3.84 -10.50
N HIS A 180 17.56 3.83 -10.69
CA HIS A 180 18.19 3.20 -11.86
C HIS A 180 17.90 1.71 -11.95
N LEU A 181 18.07 0.97 -10.85
CA LEU A 181 17.76 -0.46 -10.81
C LEU A 181 16.27 -0.71 -11.12
N ALA A 182 15.36 0.15 -10.64
CA ALA A 182 13.96 0.05 -11.00
C ALA A 182 13.74 0.25 -12.52
N MET A 183 14.38 1.25 -13.13
CA MET A 183 14.27 1.48 -14.58
C MET A 183 14.86 0.33 -15.39
N ASP A 184 15.99 -0.23 -14.95
CA ASP A 184 16.63 -1.38 -15.60
C ASP A 184 15.70 -2.58 -15.62
N VAL A 185 15.11 -2.93 -14.47
CA VAL A 185 14.13 -4.02 -14.36
C VAL A 185 12.93 -3.80 -15.26
N ARG A 186 12.40 -2.57 -15.28
CA ARG A 186 11.26 -2.22 -16.12
C ARG A 186 11.57 -2.40 -17.61
N GLU A 187 12.80 -2.08 -18.03
CA GLU A 187 13.25 -2.23 -19.41
C GLU A 187 13.71 -3.66 -19.74
N GLY A 188 13.51 -4.61 -18.82
CA GLY A 188 13.88 -6.01 -18.98
C GLY A 188 15.39 -6.25 -18.91
N ARG A 189 16.16 -5.28 -18.41
CA ARG A 189 17.59 -5.46 -18.16
C ARG A 189 17.82 -6.31 -16.92
N GLU A 190 18.81 -7.18 -17.00
CA GLU A 190 19.19 -8.02 -15.88
C GLU A 190 19.98 -7.23 -14.83
N ILE A 191 19.57 -7.36 -13.56
CA ILE A 191 20.34 -6.82 -12.44
C ILE A 191 21.43 -7.82 -12.05
N MET A 192 22.69 -7.37 -12.18
CA MET A 192 23.87 -8.11 -11.77
C MET A 192 24.11 -8.01 -10.25
N ARG A 193 24.87 -8.96 -9.70
CA ARG A 193 25.35 -8.85 -8.31
C ARG A 193 26.41 -7.76 -8.20
N GLY A 194 26.39 -7.01 -7.11
CA GLY A 194 27.33 -5.93 -6.88
C GLY A 194 26.81 -4.88 -5.91
N ASP A 195 27.70 -3.94 -5.58
CA ASP A 195 27.41 -2.75 -4.81
C ASP A 195 27.21 -1.56 -5.78
N TYR A 196 26.05 -0.92 -5.66
CA TYR A 196 25.64 0.25 -6.44
C TYR A 196 25.58 1.52 -5.56
N GLY A 197 26.18 1.50 -4.37
CA GLY A 197 26.16 2.58 -3.39
C GLY A 197 25.00 2.43 -2.43
N SER A 198 23.88 3.12 -2.69
CA SER A 198 22.69 3.02 -1.83
C SER A 198 21.83 1.77 -2.11
N ALA A 199 22.21 0.96 -3.12
CA ALA A 199 21.61 -0.31 -3.40
C ALA A 199 22.69 -1.39 -3.56
N GLN A 200 22.41 -2.61 -3.11
CA GLN A 200 23.30 -3.75 -3.30
C GLN A 200 22.53 -5.01 -3.67
N VAL A 201 23.18 -5.89 -4.42
CA VAL A 201 22.60 -7.14 -4.91
C VAL A 201 23.51 -8.29 -4.52
N ILE A 202 23.04 -9.11 -3.59
CA ILE A 202 23.82 -10.14 -2.92
C ILE A 202 23.22 -11.53 -3.13
N SER A 203 24.03 -12.56 -2.91
CA SER A 203 23.57 -13.95 -2.87
C SER A 203 22.93 -14.31 -1.52
N LYS A 204 22.15 -15.40 -1.50
CA LYS A 204 21.57 -15.94 -0.26
C LYS A 204 22.62 -16.32 0.79
N SER A 205 23.84 -16.68 0.40
CA SER A 205 24.93 -17.02 1.31
C SER A 205 25.55 -15.80 2.01
N GLU A 206 25.35 -14.60 1.46
CA GLU A 206 25.87 -13.35 2.03
C GLU A 206 24.89 -12.71 3.02
N VAL A 207 23.68 -13.27 3.17
CA VAL A 207 22.67 -12.77 4.10
C VAL A 207 23.11 -13.04 5.54
N THR A 208 23.33 -11.97 6.30
CA THR A 208 23.62 -12.04 7.73
C THR A 208 22.36 -11.83 8.58
N GLN A 209 22.42 -12.21 9.86
CA GLN A 209 21.30 -11.94 10.79
C GLN A 209 21.11 -10.43 11.02
N SER A 210 22.20 -9.67 11.14
CA SER A 210 22.12 -8.21 11.32
C SER A 210 21.43 -7.55 10.14
N LEU A 211 21.76 -7.93 8.90
CA LEU A 211 21.16 -7.37 7.69
C LEU A 211 19.62 -7.39 7.73
N VAL A 212 19.03 -8.52 8.12
CA VAL A 212 17.56 -8.65 8.17
C VAL A 212 16.93 -8.08 9.45
N LEU A 213 17.69 -8.00 10.55
CA LEU A 213 17.20 -7.45 11.83
C LEU A 213 17.23 -5.92 11.87
N ASP A 214 18.16 -5.30 11.14
CA ASP A 214 18.38 -3.86 11.03
C ASP A 214 17.59 -3.23 9.87
N ALA A 215 16.94 -4.06 9.05
CA ALA A 215 16.02 -3.60 8.01
C ALA A 215 14.76 -3.00 8.63
N ASP A 216 14.32 -1.83 8.13
CA ASP A 216 13.01 -1.29 8.48
C ASP A 216 11.91 -2.25 8.03
N GLN A 217 12.10 -2.82 6.83
CA GLN A 217 11.17 -3.78 6.25
C GLN A 217 11.87 -4.87 5.43
N VAL A 218 11.50 -6.12 5.69
CA VAL A 218 11.80 -7.25 4.80
C VAL A 218 10.64 -7.48 3.82
N LEU A 219 10.95 -7.58 2.53
CA LEU A 219 9.97 -7.82 1.46
C LEU A 219 10.22 -9.18 0.79
N VAL A 220 9.12 -9.89 0.53
CA VAL A 220 9.11 -11.23 -0.07
C VAL A 220 7.96 -11.36 -1.09
N GLY A 221 7.91 -12.44 -1.87
CA GLY A 221 6.85 -12.66 -2.87
C GLY A 221 5.62 -13.32 -2.28
N THR A 222 5.80 -14.46 -1.63
CA THR A 222 4.68 -15.35 -1.28
C THR A 222 4.26 -15.25 0.19
N ASN A 223 2.99 -15.54 0.48
CA ASN A 223 2.51 -15.64 1.87
C ASN A 223 3.21 -16.75 2.66
N ARG A 224 3.60 -17.86 1.99
CA ARG A 224 4.36 -18.94 2.60
C ARG A 224 5.73 -18.45 3.07
N THR A 225 6.46 -17.75 2.21
CA THR A 225 7.75 -17.15 2.58
C THR A 225 7.57 -16.11 3.66
N ARG A 226 6.55 -15.24 3.56
CA ARG A 226 6.24 -14.22 4.56
C ARG A 226 6.08 -14.82 5.96
N ARG A 227 5.26 -15.87 6.11
CA ARG A 227 5.05 -16.57 7.38
C ARG A 227 6.35 -17.14 7.94
N ARG A 228 7.12 -17.84 7.11
CA ARG A 228 8.42 -18.41 7.50
C ARG A 228 9.41 -17.34 7.97
N TYR A 229 9.52 -16.23 7.25
CA TYR A 229 10.43 -15.15 7.61
C TYR A 229 9.98 -14.42 8.87
N ASN A 230 8.67 -14.20 9.05
CA ASN A 230 8.13 -13.64 10.29
C ASN A 230 8.46 -14.53 11.50
N GLN A 231 8.24 -15.83 11.41
CA GLN A 231 8.61 -16.76 12.48
C GLN A 231 10.11 -16.72 12.77
N ARG A 232 10.96 -16.77 11.73
CA ARG A 232 12.41 -16.73 11.90
C ARG A 232 12.91 -15.42 12.50
N LEU A 233 12.38 -14.28 12.07
CA LEU A 233 12.75 -12.97 12.61
C LEU A 233 12.32 -12.82 14.06
N ARG A 234 11.20 -13.43 14.45
CA ARG A 234 10.76 -13.49 15.84
C ARG A 234 11.71 -14.32 16.71
N GLU A 235 12.09 -15.52 16.25
CA GLU A 235 13.08 -16.37 16.93
C GLU A 235 14.40 -15.63 17.13
N LEU A 236 14.91 -14.96 16.10
CA LEU A 236 16.16 -14.18 16.16
C LEU A 236 16.08 -13.00 17.15
N LYS A 237 14.88 -12.44 17.37
CA LYS A 237 14.63 -11.41 18.38
C LYS A 237 14.31 -11.98 19.77
N GLY A 238 14.37 -13.31 19.94
CA GLY A 238 14.20 -13.99 21.23
C GLY A 238 12.76 -14.22 21.65
N PHE A 239 11.79 -14.08 20.75
CA PHE A 239 10.39 -14.42 21.03
C PHE A 239 10.20 -15.93 20.99
N THR A 240 9.43 -16.46 21.95
CA THR A 240 9.24 -17.91 22.14
C THR A 240 7.79 -18.34 22.04
N ALA A 241 6.84 -17.40 22.06
CA ALA A 241 5.42 -17.69 21.96
C ALA A 241 4.90 -17.53 20.52
N ASP A 242 3.94 -18.35 20.12
CA ASP A 242 3.33 -18.26 18.79
C ASP A 242 2.46 -17.00 18.63
N TYR A 243 1.97 -16.46 19.73
CA TYR A 243 1.18 -15.22 19.77
C TYR A 243 2.05 -13.98 20.04
N PRO A 244 1.56 -12.76 19.73
CA PRO A 244 2.34 -11.52 19.91
C PRO A 244 2.71 -11.21 21.35
N GLN A 245 3.95 -10.76 21.56
CA GLN A 245 4.53 -10.35 22.84
C GLN A 245 4.93 -8.87 22.82
N SER A 246 5.25 -8.29 23.99
CA SER A 246 5.77 -6.91 24.03
C SER A 246 7.05 -6.78 23.21
N GLY A 247 7.13 -5.76 22.37
CA GLY A 247 8.20 -5.56 21.39
C GLY A 247 7.91 -6.14 20.00
N ASP A 248 6.88 -6.97 19.83
CA ASP A 248 6.56 -7.54 18.51
C ASP A 248 6.14 -6.46 17.50
N LYS A 249 6.52 -6.66 16.23
CA LYS A 249 6.02 -5.89 15.10
C LYS A 249 4.81 -6.60 14.47
N LEU A 250 3.71 -5.88 14.32
CA LEU A 250 2.46 -6.36 13.74
C LEU A 250 2.05 -5.54 12.51
N VAL A 251 1.35 -6.19 11.58
CA VAL A 251 0.68 -5.54 10.46
C VAL A 251 -0.84 -5.68 10.63
N CYS A 252 -1.55 -4.57 10.52
CA CYS A 252 -3.00 -4.56 10.58
C CYS A 252 -3.60 -5.09 9.27
N LEU A 253 -4.56 -6.01 9.36
CA LEU A 253 -5.19 -6.65 8.20
C LEU A 253 -6.59 -6.09 7.87
N ARG A 254 -7.18 -5.29 8.76
CA ARG A 254 -8.53 -4.76 8.61
C ARG A 254 -8.63 -3.36 9.18
N ASN A 255 -9.26 -2.46 8.42
CA ASN A 255 -9.52 -1.10 8.88
C ASN A 255 -10.42 -1.10 10.14
N ASP A 256 -10.07 -0.28 11.13
CA ASP A 256 -10.94 0.10 12.25
C ASP A 256 -10.76 1.61 12.49
N PRO A 257 -11.63 2.45 11.88
CA PRO A 257 -11.53 3.90 12.01
C PRO A 257 -11.66 4.40 13.45
N ALA A 258 -12.42 3.71 14.31
CA ALA A 258 -12.61 4.12 15.70
C ALA A 258 -11.32 4.01 16.52
N LYS A 259 -10.44 3.08 16.12
CA LYS A 259 -9.11 2.87 16.71
C LYS A 259 -7.97 3.46 15.87
N GLY A 260 -8.28 4.12 14.75
CA GLY A 260 -7.29 4.64 13.81
C GLY A 260 -6.48 3.55 13.07
N LEU A 261 -6.97 2.30 13.04
CA LEU A 261 -6.28 1.18 12.39
C LEU A 261 -6.54 1.20 10.89
N LEU A 262 -5.48 1.13 10.09
CA LEU A 262 -5.56 1.01 8.64
C LEU A 262 -4.96 -0.32 8.18
N ASN A 263 -5.62 -1.00 7.24
CA ASN A 263 -5.09 -2.20 6.61
C ASN A 263 -3.73 -1.89 5.95
N GLY A 264 -2.74 -2.73 6.24
CA GLY A 264 -1.35 -2.58 5.83
C GLY A 264 -0.48 -1.72 6.74
N SER A 265 -1.05 -1.02 7.74
CA SER A 265 -0.26 -0.23 8.68
C SER A 265 0.52 -1.09 9.67
N LEU A 266 1.74 -0.66 10.00
CA LEU A 266 2.66 -1.33 10.92
C LEU A 266 2.56 -0.75 12.33
N TRP A 267 2.66 -1.63 13.31
CA TRP A 267 2.48 -1.32 14.73
C TRP A 267 3.47 -2.09 15.58
N GLN A 268 3.97 -1.46 16.62
CA GLN A 268 4.79 -2.09 17.64
C GLN A 268 3.97 -2.35 18.91
N VAL A 269 4.05 -3.57 19.44
CA VAL A 269 3.43 -3.93 20.72
C VAL A 269 4.21 -3.29 21.87
N MET A 270 3.56 -2.43 22.65
CA MET A 270 4.15 -1.77 23.82
C MET A 270 4.01 -2.60 25.09
N SER A 271 2.84 -3.20 25.28
CA SER A 271 2.58 -4.07 26.41
C SER A 271 1.49 -5.07 26.08
N SER A 272 1.59 -6.24 26.70
CA SER A 272 0.54 -7.23 26.75
C SER A 272 0.01 -7.32 28.17
N SER A 273 -1.32 -7.38 28.34
CA SER A 273 -1.89 -7.69 29.65
C SER A 273 -1.55 -9.14 30.03
N ARG A 274 -1.14 -9.41 31.28
CA ARG A 274 -0.97 -10.79 31.79
C ARG A 274 -2.27 -11.57 31.61
N GLU A 275 -2.17 -12.74 30.99
CA GLU A 275 -3.29 -13.54 30.53
C GLU A 275 -4.04 -14.20 31.71
N THR A 276 -5.37 -14.21 31.64
CA THR A 276 -6.24 -15.05 32.50
C THR A 276 -7.18 -15.84 31.58
N VAL A 277 -6.74 -16.99 31.08
CA VAL A 277 -7.55 -18.11 30.54
C VAL A 277 -8.54 -17.77 29.39
N LYS A 278 -8.40 -16.65 28.66
CA LYS A 278 -9.33 -16.25 27.59
C LYS A 278 -8.75 -16.52 26.20
N PRO A 279 -9.59 -16.81 25.18
CA PRO A 279 -9.13 -16.99 23.79
C PRO A 279 -8.57 -15.71 23.15
N GLY A 280 -8.63 -14.58 23.85
CA GLY A 280 -8.26 -13.26 23.34
C GLY A 280 -7.13 -12.62 24.12
N ILE A 281 -6.26 -11.91 23.41
CA ILE A 281 -5.12 -11.18 23.97
C ILE A 281 -5.37 -9.68 23.79
N ASN A 282 -5.30 -8.91 24.88
CA ASN A 282 -5.36 -7.45 24.81
C ASN A 282 -3.95 -6.88 24.77
N LEU A 283 -3.69 -6.03 23.78
CA LEU A 283 -2.40 -5.38 23.59
C LEU A 283 -2.58 -3.86 23.53
N MET A 284 -1.58 -3.15 24.04
CA MET A 284 -1.36 -1.75 23.71
C MET A 284 -0.31 -1.69 22.61
N ILE A 285 -0.64 -1.04 21.50
CA ILE A 285 0.24 -0.90 20.35
C ILE A 285 0.47 0.59 20.05
N ARG A 286 1.60 0.91 19.45
CA ARG A 286 1.87 2.23 18.87
C ARG A 286 2.22 2.08 17.39
N PRO A 287 1.96 3.10 16.55
CA PRO A 287 2.44 3.08 15.18
C PRO A 287 3.95 2.91 15.14
N GLU A 288 4.44 2.22 14.11
CA GLU A 288 5.88 2.12 13.88
C GLU A 288 6.45 3.37 13.20
N ASP A 289 5.69 3.99 12.29
CA ASP A 289 6.10 5.24 11.65
C ASP A 289 6.00 6.42 12.64
N ASP A 290 6.80 7.47 12.44
CA ASP A 290 6.76 8.78 13.14
C ASP A 290 5.47 9.60 12.83
N ASP A 291 4.35 8.91 12.69
CA ASP A 291 3.04 9.53 12.49
C ASP A 291 2.53 10.06 13.84
N MET A 292 2.94 11.30 14.16
CA MET A 292 2.56 12.04 15.37
C MET A 292 1.03 12.10 15.60
N ASP A 293 0.22 11.92 14.55
CA ASP A 293 -1.25 11.97 14.64
C ASP A 293 -1.87 10.66 15.15
N ARG A 294 -1.13 9.53 15.13
CA ARG A 294 -1.63 8.26 15.65
C ARG A 294 -1.08 7.97 17.04
N GLY A 295 -1.93 8.22 18.04
CA GLY A 295 -1.68 7.77 19.41
C GLY A 295 -1.65 6.24 19.54
N ALA A 296 -1.23 5.77 20.71
CA ALA A 296 -1.30 4.36 21.04
C ALA A 296 -2.75 3.84 20.97
N ALA A 297 -2.93 2.63 20.43
CA ALA A 297 -4.23 1.96 20.32
C ALA A 297 -4.30 0.75 21.24
N LYS A 298 -5.51 0.48 21.76
CA LYS A 298 -5.81 -0.78 22.48
C LYS A 298 -6.50 -1.72 21.51
N ILE A 299 -5.91 -2.89 21.31
CA ILE A 299 -6.45 -3.91 20.42
C ILE A 299 -6.73 -5.21 21.17
N LYS A 300 -7.64 -6.02 20.62
CA LYS A 300 -7.98 -7.34 21.13
C LYS A 300 -7.82 -8.36 20.02
N LEU A 301 -6.80 -9.22 20.13
CA LEU A 301 -6.48 -10.26 19.16
C LEU A 301 -7.07 -11.60 19.56
N LEU A 302 -7.35 -12.45 18.58
CA LEU A 302 -7.71 -13.85 18.78
C LEU A 302 -6.44 -14.71 18.76
N LYS A 303 -6.15 -15.42 19.84
CA LYS A 303 -4.91 -16.19 20.00
C LYS A 303 -4.75 -17.29 18.95
N ALA A 304 -5.84 -18.01 18.68
CA ALA A 304 -5.89 -19.08 17.69
C ALA A 304 -5.50 -18.61 16.28
N ALA A 305 -5.68 -17.32 15.94
CA ALA A 305 -5.27 -16.79 14.64
C ALA A 305 -3.74 -16.75 14.44
N PHE A 306 -2.98 -16.88 15.53
CA PHE A 306 -1.51 -16.91 15.53
C PHE A 306 -0.97 -18.31 15.83
N GLU A 307 -1.64 -19.08 16.69
CA GLU A 307 -1.24 -20.45 17.06
C GLU A 307 -1.58 -21.47 15.96
N ASP A 308 -2.73 -21.31 15.30
CA ASP A 308 -3.19 -22.19 14.24
C ASP A 308 -3.63 -21.35 13.03
N VAL A 309 -2.64 -21.03 12.19
CA VAL A 309 -2.83 -20.15 11.02
C VAL A 309 -3.64 -20.83 9.91
N GLU A 310 -3.81 -22.14 9.97
CA GLU A 310 -4.63 -22.92 9.02
C GLU A 310 -6.05 -23.16 9.55
N ALA A 311 -6.29 -22.97 10.86
CA ALA A 311 -7.61 -23.06 11.43
C ALA A 311 -8.56 -22.04 10.80
N GLU A 312 -9.68 -22.57 10.33
CA GLU A 312 -10.78 -21.76 9.85
C GLU A 312 -11.54 -21.17 11.04
N ILE A 313 -11.45 -19.85 11.19
CA ILE A 313 -12.14 -19.12 12.26
C ILE A 313 -13.45 -18.55 11.72
N PRO A 314 -14.62 -18.97 12.25
CA PRO A 314 -15.90 -18.44 11.82
C PRO A 314 -15.95 -16.90 11.93
N TRP A 315 -16.55 -16.25 10.92
CA TRP A 315 -16.61 -14.78 10.88
C TRP A 315 -17.29 -14.16 12.10
N SER A 316 -18.33 -14.81 12.64
CA SER A 316 -19.01 -14.39 13.88
C SER A 316 -18.06 -14.30 15.09
N THR A 317 -17.00 -15.11 15.10
CA THR A 317 -15.91 -15.00 16.06
C THR A 317 -14.91 -13.95 15.65
N ARG A 318 -14.42 -13.98 14.41
CA ARG A 318 -13.41 -13.06 13.87
C ARG A 318 -13.81 -11.59 13.99
N LYS A 319 -15.09 -11.25 13.77
CA LYS A 319 -15.59 -9.85 13.87
C LYS A 319 -15.51 -9.25 15.28
N ARG A 320 -15.36 -10.08 16.32
CA ARG A 320 -15.21 -9.63 17.72
C ARG A 320 -13.77 -9.25 18.08
N TYR A 321 -12.83 -9.47 17.17
CA TYR A 321 -11.40 -9.23 17.37
C TYR A 321 -10.86 -8.30 16.28
N ASP A 322 -9.75 -7.66 16.60
CA ASP A 322 -8.94 -6.92 15.65
C ASP A 322 -8.08 -7.90 14.85
N GLU A 323 -7.91 -7.63 13.55
CA GLU A 323 -7.20 -8.54 12.65
C GLU A 323 -5.79 -8.03 12.40
N PHE A 324 -4.81 -8.82 12.83
CA PHE A 324 -3.39 -8.54 12.70
C PHE A 324 -2.64 -9.82 12.33
N ASP A 325 -1.45 -9.64 11.77
CA ASP A 325 -0.44 -10.67 11.57
C ASP A 325 0.93 -10.08 11.98
N PHE A 326 1.99 -10.86 11.95
CA PHE A 326 3.34 -10.36 12.15
C PHE A 326 3.80 -9.51 10.95
N GLY A 327 4.42 -8.37 11.27
CA GLY A 327 4.79 -7.33 10.31
C GLY A 327 6.28 -7.28 9.94
N TYR A 328 7.12 -8.18 10.45
CA TYR A 328 8.57 -8.16 10.16
C TYR A 328 8.89 -8.36 8.69
N ALA A 329 8.15 -9.27 8.04
CA ALA A 329 8.18 -9.48 6.61
C ALA A 329 6.79 -9.23 6.00
N LEU A 330 6.75 -8.56 4.85
CA LEU A 330 5.55 -8.31 4.06
C LEU A 330 5.70 -8.85 2.65
N THR A 331 4.58 -9.25 2.03
CA THR A 331 4.60 -9.51 0.59
C THR A 331 4.66 -8.18 -0.16
N VAL A 332 5.30 -8.16 -1.33
CA VAL A 332 5.38 -6.94 -2.17
C VAL A 332 3.98 -6.37 -2.50
N HIS A 333 2.98 -7.22 -2.74
CA HIS A 333 1.59 -6.79 -2.92
C HIS A 333 1.05 -6.03 -1.70
N LYS A 334 1.31 -6.50 -0.48
CA LYS A 334 0.90 -5.80 0.75
C LYS A 334 1.70 -4.53 1.02
N ALA A 335 2.87 -4.39 0.41
CA ALA A 335 3.74 -3.23 0.54
C ALA A 335 3.40 -2.10 -0.45
N GLN A 336 2.48 -2.30 -1.40
CA GLN A 336 2.06 -1.25 -2.34
C GLN A 336 1.52 -0.02 -1.60
N GLY A 337 1.92 1.17 -2.05
CA GLY A 337 1.61 2.44 -1.40
C GLY A 337 2.36 2.71 -0.08
N SER A 338 3.28 1.83 0.34
CA SER A 338 4.17 2.04 1.48
C SER A 338 5.60 2.35 1.03
N GLN A 339 6.41 2.96 1.89
CA GLN A 339 7.81 3.25 1.61
C GLN A 339 8.60 3.19 2.93
N TRP A 340 9.83 2.69 2.90
CA TRP A 340 10.73 2.59 4.05
C TRP A 340 12.14 3.06 3.68
N ASN A 341 12.93 3.47 4.66
CA ASN A 341 14.29 3.96 4.40
C ASN A 341 15.22 2.81 4.05
N ASN A 342 15.21 1.72 4.83
CA ASN A 342 16.03 0.53 4.62
C ASN A 342 15.19 -0.72 4.32
N VAL A 343 15.30 -1.24 3.09
CA VAL A 343 14.56 -2.42 2.64
C VAL A 343 15.51 -3.57 2.30
N VAL A 344 15.20 -4.76 2.83
CA VAL A 344 15.79 -6.03 2.36
C VAL A 344 14.75 -6.80 1.56
N LEU A 345 15.02 -6.97 0.27
CA LEU A 345 14.15 -7.64 -0.69
C LEU A 345 14.69 -9.03 -1.02
N PHE A 346 13.93 -10.08 -0.69
CA PHE A 346 14.18 -11.41 -1.22
C PHE A 346 13.47 -11.55 -2.57
N ASP A 347 14.27 -11.65 -3.65
CA ASP A 347 13.73 -11.76 -5.00
C ASP A 347 13.00 -13.09 -5.20
N GLU A 348 11.68 -13.02 -5.21
CA GLU A 348 10.79 -14.12 -5.56
C GLU A 348 10.01 -13.81 -6.85
N SER A 349 10.53 -12.92 -7.71
CA SER A 349 9.91 -12.53 -8.98
C SER A 349 9.63 -13.72 -9.90
N TYR A 350 10.38 -14.82 -9.76
CA TYR A 350 10.15 -16.08 -10.47
C TYR A 350 8.76 -16.70 -10.22
N ALA A 351 8.12 -16.38 -9.10
CA ALA A 351 6.78 -16.83 -8.77
C ALA A 351 5.68 -16.07 -9.54
N PHE A 352 6.03 -14.97 -10.22
CA PHE A 352 5.12 -14.05 -10.90
C PHE A 352 5.48 -13.93 -12.37
N ARG A 353 5.56 -15.05 -13.11
CA ARG A 353 6.15 -15.12 -14.46
C ARG A 353 5.66 -14.03 -15.42
N ASP A 354 4.34 -13.80 -15.48
CA ASP A 354 3.74 -12.83 -16.41
C ASP A 354 3.86 -11.36 -15.97
N SER A 355 4.33 -11.13 -14.75
CA SER A 355 4.47 -9.80 -14.14
C SER A 355 5.80 -9.64 -13.41
N ARG A 356 6.83 -10.40 -13.81
CA ARG A 356 8.12 -10.50 -13.12
C ARG A 356 8.76 -9.13 -12.93
N GLU A 357 8.85 -8.37 -14.01
CA GLU A 357 9.45 -7.04 -14.05
C GLU A 357 8.63 -6.05 -13.23
N ARG A 358 7.29 -6.10 -13.33
CA ARG A 358 6.40 -5.23 -12.54
C ARG A 358 6.49 -5.53 -11.05
N TRP A 359 6.61 -6.81 -10.69
CA TRP A 359 6.78 -7.23 -9.30
C TRP A 359 8.09 -6.69 -8.73
N LEU A 360 9.19 -6.89 -9.44
CA LEU A 360 10.51 -6.48 -8.98
C LEU A 360 10.65 -4.94 -8.98
N TYR A 361 10.10 -4.25 -9.99
CA TYR A 361 9.98 -2.80 -10.01
C TYR A 361 9.20 -2.27 -8.79
N THR A 362 8.04 -2.85 -8.51
CA THR A 362 7.20 -2.46 -7.37
C THR A 362 7.96 -2.65 -6.06
N ALA A 363 8.70 -3.74 -5.92
CA ALA A 363 9.49 -4.05 -4.74
C ALA A 363 10.66 -3.08 -4.53
N ILE A 364 11.44 -2.81 -5.58
CA ILE A 364 12.59 -1.89 -5.55
C ILE A 364 12.13 -0.48 -5.16
N THR A 365 11.01 -0.01 -5.72
CA THR A 365 10.48 1.34 -5.45
C THR A 365 9.90 1.53 -4.04
N ARG A 366 9.89 0.48 -3.18
CA ARG A 366 9.53 0.62 -1.76
C ARG A 366 10.67 1.17 -0.90
N ALA A 367 11.91 1.11 -1.38
CA ALA A 367 13.07 1.66 -0.69
C ALA A 367 13.23 3.15 -0.98
N ALA A 368 13.44 3.97 0.06
CA ALA A 368 13.71 5.39 -0.06
C ALA A 368 15.21 5.71 -0.05
N GLU A 369 15.96 5.08 0.87
CA GLU A 369 17.37 5.41 1.10
C GLU A 369 18.29 4.25 0.74
N THR A 370 18.06 3.06 1.31
CA THR A 370 18.90 1.88 1.13
C THR A 370 18.10 0.64 0.73
N LEU A 371 18.66 -0.13 -0.21
CA LEU A 371 18.06 -1.36 -0.73
C LEU A 371 19.09 -2.49 -0.78
N THR A 372 18.73 -3.65 -0.23
CA THR A 372 19.49 -4.89 -0.44
C THR A 372 18.61 -5.92 -1.14
N ILE A 373 18.97 -6.34 -2.34
CA ILE A 373 18.28 -7.40 -3.09
C ILE A 373 19.04 -8.72 -2.91
N VAL A 374 18.34 -9.74 -2.44
CA VAL A 374 18.87 -11.10 -2.30
C VAL A 374 18.40 -11.95 -3.49
N ARG A 375 19.35 -12.36 -4.36
CA ARG A 375 19.07 -13.18 -5.56
C ARG A 375 19.84 -14.50 -5.56
#